data_AF-A0A8D2NWW7-F1
#
_entry.id   AF-A0A8D2NWW7-F1
#
_cell.length_a   1.000
_cell.length_b   1.000
_cell.length_c   1.000
_cell.angle_alpha   90.00
_cell.angle_beta   90.00
_cell.angle_gamma   90.00
#
_symmetry.space_group_name_H-M   'P 1'
#
loop_
_entity.id
_entity.type
_entity.pdbx_description
1 polymer ?
#
loop_
_entity_poly.entity_id
_entity_poly.type
_entity_poly.pdbx_seq_one_letter_code
_entity_poly.pdbx_strand_id
1 'polypeptide(L)'
;MGWCRLWIYNYELLMKPLYSLIANGSRDLQWTKEATQAFGQLKKALMSAPALGLPDVSKPFFLFSHEKQGIALGILAQDLGPYRRAVVYLSKQLDAAAKGWLGCLRAVAAVVLNIQEACKFTLGQKMTVLLP
;
A
#
# COMPACT_ATOMS: atom_id res chain seq x y z
N MET A 1 12.99 -8.66 -1.62
CA MET A 1 11.61 -8.99 -2.02
C MET A 1 10.66 -7.78 -2.11
N GLY A 2 11.09 -6.55 -1.82
CA GLY A 2 10.21 -5.37 -1.87
C GLY A 2 9.98 -4.73 -3.24
N TRP A 3 10.61 -5.22 -4.31
CA TRP A 3 10.55 -4.59 -5.63
C TRP A 3 9.13 -4.55 -6.22
N CYS A 4 8.36 -5.64 -6.06
CA CYS A 4 7.00 -5.73 -6.60
C CYS A 4 5.92 -5.06 -5.71
N ARG A 5 6.30 -4.42 -4.60
CA ARG A 5 5.33 -3.85 -3.64
C ARG A 5 4.39 -2.84 -4.29
N LEU A 6 4.86 -2.13 -5.31
CA LEU A 6 4.10 -1.10 -6.03
C LEU A 6 2.96 -1.67 -6.87
N TRP A 7 2.97 -2.97 -7.18
CA TRP A 7 1.95 -3.67 -7.96
C TRP A 7 0.94 -4.41 -7.10
N ILE A 8 1.19 -4.53 -5.79
CA ILE A 8 0.42 -5.39 -4.90
C ILE A 8 -0.39 -4.52 -3.95
N TYR A 9 -1.71 -4.54 -4.14
CA TYR A 9 -2.62 -3.96 -3.16
C TYR A 9 -2.46 -4.67 -1.81
N ASN A 10 -2.43 -3.91 -0.71
CA ASN A 10 -2.27 -4.42 0.66
C ASN A 10 -0.94 -5.15 0.94
N TYR A 11 0.13 -4.85 0.20
CA TYR A 11 1.42 -5.52 0.35
C TYR A 11 1.89 -5.62 1.81
N GLU A 12 1.84 -4.54 2.60
CA GLU A 12 2.30 -4.57 3.99
C GLU A 12 1.42 -5.45 4.89
N LEU A 13 0.12 -5.54 4.63
CA LEU A 13 -0.76 -6.46 5.37
C LEU A 13 -0.42 -7.92 5.08
N LEU A 14 -0.11 -8.25 3.81
CA LEU A 14 0.29 -9.59 3.41
C LEU A 14 1.68 -9.96 3.94
N MET A 15 2.60 -9.00 4.00
CA MET A 15 3.96 -9.26 4.47
C MET A 15 4.07 -9.31 5.99
N LYS A 16 3.15 -8.69 6.73
CA LYS A 16 3.21 -8.60 8.21
C LYS A 16 3.42 -9.96 8.91
N PRO A 17 2.69 -11.04 8.59
CA PRO A 17 2.93 -12.36 9.21
C PRO A 17 4.29 -12.95 8.84
N LEU A 18 4.80 -12.65 7.64
CA LEU A 18 6.10 -13.14 7.18
C LEU A 18 7.24 -12.38 7.87
N TYR A 19 7.09 -11.06 8.05
CA TYR A 19 8.07 -10.27 8.80
C TYR A 19 8.14 -10.68 10.27
N SER A 20 7.02 -11.03 10.91
CA SER A 20 7.04 -11.51 12.30
C SER A 20 7.81 -12.81 12.48
N LEU A 21 7.88 -13.68 11.46
CA LEU A 21 8.69 -14.90 11.53
C LEU A 21 10.20 -14.59 11.59
N ILE A 22 10.63 -13.56 10.85
CA ILE A 22 12.04 -13.18 10.74
C ILE A 22 12.45 -12.31 11.95
N ALA A 23 11.53 -11.46 12.43
CA ALA A 23 11.80 -10.54 13.54
C ALA A 23 12.16 -11.25 14.85
N ASN A 24 11.70 -12.49 15.04
CA ASN A 24 11.98 -13.27 16.25
C ASN A 24 13.43 -13.79 16.33
N GLY A 25 14.25 -13.64 15.29
CA GLY A 25 15.69 -13.96 15.33
C GLY A 25 16.04 -15.43 15.50
N SER A 26 15.06 -16.33 15.58
CA SER A 26 15.26 -17.77 15.66
C SER A 26 15.91 -18.30 14.38
N ARG A 27 16.94 -19.13 14.53
CA ARG A 27 17.57 -19.84 13.40
C ARG A 27 16.59 -20.82 12.73
N ASP A 28 15.64 -21.33 13.51
CA ASP A 28 14.56 -22.18 13.02
C ASP A 28 13.30 -21.35 12.76
N LEU A 29 13.05 -21.06 11.49
CA LEU A 29 11.82 -20.42 11.03
C LEU A 29 10.64 -21.39 11.18
N GLN A 30 9.87 -21.25 12.25
CA GLN A 30 8.64 -22.01 12.47
C GLN A 30 7.51 -21.45 11.62
N TRP A 31 7.16 -22.16 10.54
CA TRP A 31 6.14 -21.70 9.61
C TRP A 31 4.74 -21.86 10.21
N THR A 32 4.06 -20.76 10.51
CA THR A 32 2.70 -20.81 11.04
C THR A 32 1.66 -20.97 9.92
N LYS A 33 0.42 -21.31 10.30
CA LYS A 33 -0.71 -21.37 9.35
C LYS A 33 -0.96 -20.00 8.72
N GLU A 34 -0.85 -18.93 9.50
CA GLU A 34 -1.02 -17.54 9.05
C GLU A 34 0.06 -17.16 8.04
N ALA A 35 1.32 -17.51 8.31
CA ALA A 35 2.42 -17.28 7.37
C ALA A 35 2.25 -18.06 6.06
N THR A 36 1.78 -19.31 6.14
CA THR A 36 1.43 -20.11 4.96
C THR A 36 0.36 -19.45 4.10
N GLN A 37 -0.72 -18.99 4.74
CA GLN A 37 -1.81 -18.31 4.07
C GLN A 37 -1.36 -16.99 3.43
N ALA A 38 -0.61 -16.18 4.19
CA ALA A 38 -0.06 -14.91 3.73
C ALA A 38 0.86 -15.09 2.52
N PHE A 39 1.74 -16.09 2.55
CA PHE A 39 2.62 -16.41 1.43
C PHE A 39 1.84 -16.89 0.20
N GLY A 40 0.81 -17.71 0.39
CA GLY A 40 -0.10 -18.14 -0.67
C GLY A 40 -0.85 -16.96 -1.30
N GLN A 41 -1.33 -16.01 -0.50
CA GLN A 41 -1.98 -14.79 -0.99
C GLN A 41 -1.00 -13.89 -1.73
N LEU A 42 0.23 -13.74 -1.23
CA LEU A 42 1.28 -12.97 -1.90
C LEU A 42 1.62 -13.55 -3.27
N LYS A 43 1.77 -14.88 -3.38
CA LYS A 43 1.96 -15.55 -4.66
C LYS A 43 0.83 -15.27 -5.63
N LYS A 44 -0.43 -15.39 -5.18
CA LYS A 44 -1.60 -15.07 -6.01
C LYS A 44 -1.58 -13.61 -6.48
N ALA A 45 -1.31 -12.67 -5.58
CA ALA A 45 -1.26 -11.25 -5.90
C ALA A 45 -0.14 -10.92 -6.91
N LEU A 46 1.01 -11.60 -6.83
CA LEU A 46 2.09 -11.47 -7.81
C LEU A 46 1.67 -12.00 -9.19
N MET A 47 1.00 -13.15 -9.24
CA MET A 47 0.54 -13.75 -10.50
C MET A 47 -0.61 -12.96 -11.15
N SER A 48 -1.42 -12.26 -10.35
CA SER A 48 -2.53 -11.43 -10.81
C SER A 48 -2.22 -9.93 -10.78
N ALA A 49 -0.93 -9.55 -10.73
CA ALA A 49 -0.52 -8.16 -10.66
C ALA A 49 -1.01 -7.39 -11.91
N PRO A 50 -1.71 -6.26 -11.75
CA PRO A 50 -2.23 -5.51 -12.89
C PRO A 50 -1.11 -4.74 -13.59
N ALA A 51 -1.35 -4.39 -14.86
CA ALA A 51 -0.50 -3.45 -15.58
C ALA A 51 -0.67 -2.04 -14.99
N LEU A 52 0.40 -1.52 -14.40
CA LEU A 52 0.45 -0.14 -13.93
C LEU A 52 0.69 0.83 -15.10
N GLY A 53 0.08 2.00 -15.02
CA GLY A 53 0.38 3.11 -15.93
C GLY A 53 1.66 3.82 -15.54
N LEU A 54 2.40 4.33 -16.53
CA LEU A 54 3.45 5.30 -16.27
C LEU A 54 2.81 6.63 -15.82
N PRO A 55 3.39 7.33 -14.83
CA PRO A 55 2.89 8.63 -14.40
C PRO A 55 3.02 9.65 -15.55
N ASP A 56 1.91 10.30 -15.86
CA ASP A 56 1.82 11.35 -16.87
C ASP A 56 1.57 12.69 -16.16
N VAL A 57 2.60 13.53 -16.04
CA VAL A 57 2.51 14.81 -15.33
C VAL A 57 1.57 15.83 -15.99
N SER A 58 1.13 15.58 -17.24
CA SER A 58 0.16 16.44 -17.91
C SER A 58 -1.28 16.19 -17.47
N LYS A 59 -1.54 15.08 -16.76
CA LYS A 59 -2.87 14.65 -16.34
C LYS A 59 -3.07 14.78 -14.82
N PRO A 60 -4.32 15.03 -14.37
CA PRO A 60 -4.62 15.03 -12.95
C PRO A 60 -4.37 13.65 -12.33
N PHE A 61 -3.92 13.65 -11.08
CA PHE A 61 -3.78 12.45 -10.27
C PHE A 61 -4.97 12.29 -9.31
N PHE A 62 -5.36 11.05 -9.06
CA PHE A 62 -6.37 10.69 -8.05
C PHE A 62 -5.74 9.74 -7.04
N LEU A 63 -5.78 10.12 -5.77
CA LEU A 63 -5.30 9.30 -4.67
C LEU A 63 -6.48 8.79 -3.86
N PHE A 64 -6.73 7.50 -3.94
CA PHE A 64 -7.63 6.81 -3.03
C PHE A 64 -6.85 6.41 -1.80
N SER A 65 -7.34 6.73 -0.60
CA SER A 65 -6.64 6.45 0.65
C SER A 65 -7.56 5.79 1.66
N HIS A 66 -7.05 4.77 2.34
CA HIS A 66 -7.76 4.04 3.38
C HIS A 66 -6.78 3.57 4.46
N GLU A 67 -7.26 3.43 5.70
CA GLU A 67 -6.48 2.87 6.81
C GLU A 67 -7.05 1.52 7.21
N LYS A 68 -6.16 0.53 7.40
CA LYS A 68 -6.53 -0.78 7.92
C LYS A 68 -5.46 -1.35 8.83
N GLN A 69 -5.83 -1.66 10.07
CA GLN A 69 -4.96 -2.35 11.06
C GLN A 69 -3.60 -1.66 11.30
N GLY A 70 -3.58 -0.34 11.33
CA GLY A 70 -2.39 0.49 11.50
C GLY A 70 -1.54 0.63 10.24
N ILE A 71 -2.12 0.35 9.06
CA ILE A 71 -1.45 0.41 7.76
C ILE A 71 -2.22 1.39 6.87
N ALA A 72 -1.50 2.37 6.34
CA ALA A 72 -1.97 3.25 5.29
C ALA A 72 -1.94 2.51 3.95
N LEU A 73 -3.09 2.45 3.30
CA LEU A 73 -3.30 1.83 2.00
C LEU A 73 -3.71 2.92 1.02
N GLY A 74 -3.09 2.94 -0.15
CA GLY A 74 -3.39 3.94 -1.16
C GLY A 74 -3.33 3.40 -2.57
N ILE A 75 -4.08 4.02 -3.47
CA ILE A 75 -3.98 3.81 -4.91
C ILE A 75 -3.85 5.17 -5.56
N LEU A 76 -2.70 5.42 -6.19
CA LEU A 76 -2.53 6.56 -7.07
C LEU A 76 -2.96 6.13 -8.47
N ALA A 77 -3.88 6.86 -9.09
CA ALA A 77 -4.43 6.55 -10.40
C ALA A 77 -4.54 7.80 -11.27
N GLN A 78 -4.60 7.58 -12.59
CA GLN A 78 -4.87 8.61 -13.58
C GLN A 78 -5.91 8.13 -14.58
N ASP A 79 -6.55 9.06 -15.25
CA ASP A 79 -7.53 8.74 -16.28
C ASP A 79 -6.85 8.15 -17.53
N LEU A 80 -7.46 7.09 -18.02
CA LEU A 80 -7.17 6.43 -19.28
C LEU A 80 -8.48 6.27 -20.05
N GLY A 81 -8.83 7.30 -20.82
CA GLY A 81 -10.15 7.38 -21.44
C GLY A 81 -11.23 7.44 -20.35
N PRO A 82 -12.29 6.61 -20.41
CA PRO A 82 -13.36 6.62 -19.41
C PRO A 82 -13.01 5.87 -18.12
N TYR A 83 -11.85 5.20 -18.06
CA TYR A 83 -11.45 4.38 -16.92
C TYR A 83 -10.31 5.03 -16.13
N ARG A 84 -10.16 4.67 -14.85
CA ARG A 84 -8.98 5.00 -14.05
C ARG A 84 -7.99 3.85 -14.08
N ARG A 85 -6.74 4.14 -14.47
CA ARG A 85 -5.63 3.19 -14.42
C ARG A 85 -4.75 3.51 -13.22
N ALA A 86 -4.43 2.49 -12.42
CA ALA A 86 -3.50 2.62 -11.31
C ALA A 86 -2.08 2.93 -11.83
N VAL A 87 -1.42 3.90 -11.22
CA VAL A 87 0.00 4.21 -11.40
C VAL A 87 0.82 3.47 -10.35
N VAL A 88 0.34 3.43 -9.11
CA VAL A 88 1.01 2.72 -8.01
C VAL A 88 0.05 2.35 -6.87
N TYR A 89 0.27 1.17 -6.28
CA TYR A 89 -0.31 0.76 -5.01
C TYR A 89 0.63 1.13 -3.86
N LEU A 90 0.11 1.91 -2.91
CA LEU A 90 0.80 2.36 -1.73
C LEU A 90 0.37 1.50 -0.54
N SER A 91 1.35 1.05 0.24
CA SER A 91 1.10 0.30 1.46
C SER A 91 2.24 0.62 2.43
N LYS A 92 1.92 1.26 3.56
CA LYS A 92 2.93 1.69 4.52
C LYS A 92 2.40 1.64 5.94
N GLN A 93 3.20 1.15 6.87
CA GLN A 93 2.81 1.14 8.28
C GLN A 93 2.77 2.57 8.84
N LEU A 94 1.74 2.86 9.63
CA LEU A 94 1.73 4.03 10.50
C LEU A 94 2.82 3.91 11.57
N ASP A 95 3.32 5.04 12.05
CA ASP A 95 4.24 5.08 13.17
C ASP A 95 3.56 4.58 14.47
N ALA A 96 4.37 4.33 15.50
CA ALA A 96 3.89 3.76 16.76
C ALA A 96 2.89 4.67 17.49
N ALA A 97 3.06 6.00 17.40
CA ALA A 97 2.15 6.94 18.04
C ALA A 97 0.80 6.96 17.30
N ALA A 98 0.81 7.10 15.97
CA ALA A 98 -0.38 7.11 15.15
C ALA A 98 -1.18 5.80 15.26
N LYS A 99 -0.51 4.64 15.39
CA LYS A 99 -1.18 3.35 15.64
C LYS A 99 -2.02 3.32 16.92
N GLY A 100 -1.66 4.13 17.92
CA GLY A 100 -2.40 4.25 19.18
C GLY A 100 -3.60 5.19 19.12
N TRP A 101 -3.80 5.93 18.02
CA TRP A 101 -4.89 6.89 17.89
C TRP A 101 -6.26 6.24 17.58
N LEU A 102 -7.32 7.01 17.81
CA LEU A 102 -8.69 6.67 17.40
C LEU A 102 -8.80 6.48 15.88
N GLY A 103 -9.80 5.70 15.43
CA GLY A 103 -9.96 5.32 14.02
C GLY A 103 -9.95 6.49 13.03
N CYS A 104 -10.70 7.56 13.30
CA CYS A 104 -10.73 8.74 12.42
C CYS A 104 -9.37 9.44 12.32
N LEU A 105 -8.63 9.53 13.44
CA LEU A 105 -7.29 10.12 13.45
C LEU A 105 -6.28 9.23 12.72
N ARG A 106 -6.41 7.90 12.83
CA ARG A 106 -5.62 6.95 12.02
C ARG A 106 -5.91 7.09 10.53
N ALA A 107 -7.16 7.28 10.15
CA ALA A 107 -7.53 7.54 8.76
C ALA A 107 -6.86 8.81 8.23
N VAL A 108 -6.90 9.91 8.99
CA VAL A 108 -6.20 11.16 8.62
C VAL A 108 -4.69 10.95 8.52
N ALA A 109 -4.07 10.25 9.48
CA ALA A 109 -2.64 9.95 9.44
C ALA A 109 -2.27 9.13 8.19
N ALA A 110 -3.10 8.14 7.83
CA ALA A 110 -2.91 7.34 6.63
C ALA A 110 -2.98 8.18 5.35
N VAL A 111 -3.91 9.14 5.29
CA VAL A 111 -4.02 10.08 4.16
C VAL A 111 -2.76 10.92 4.01
N VAL A 112 -2.28 11.52 5.09
CA VAL A 112 -1.06 12.32 5.07
C VAL A 112 0.13 11.49 4.59
N LEU A 113 0.26 10.26 5.10
CA LEU A 113 1.33 9.35 4.70
C LEU A 113 1.25 8.96 3.22
N ASN A 114 0.05 8.65 2.74
CA ASN A 114 -0.19 8.32 1.33
C ASN A 114 0.07 9.53 0.40
N ILE A 115 -0.27 10.75 0.82
CA ILE A 115 0.05 11.96 0.06
C ILE A 115 1.58 12.11 -0.06
N GLN A 116 2.32 11.97 1.03
CA GLN A 116 3.78 12.04 1.02
C GLN A 116 4.42 11.00 0.08
N GLU A 117 3.91 9.77 0.08
CA GLU A 117 4.38 8.73 -0.84
C GLU A 117 3.97 9.00 -2.30
N ALA A 118 2.74 9.45 -2.54
CA ALA A 118 2.25 9.79 -3.87
C ALA A 118 3.03 10.96 -4.49
N CYS A 119 3.43 11.97 -3.70
CA CYS A 119 4.20 13.12 -4.17
C CYS A 119 5.53 12.73 -4.85
N LYS A 120 6.10 11.57 -4.51
CA LYS A 120 7.31 11.03 -5.17
C LYS A 120 7.07 10.65 -6.63
N PHE A 121 5.81 10.40 -7.00
CA PHE A 121 5.40 10.01 -8.35
C PHE A 121 4.74 11.17 -9.12
N THR A 122 4.09 12.11 -8.41
CA THR A 122 3.38 13.22 -9.06
C THR A 122 4.29 14.40 -9.41
N LEU A 123 5.53 14.46 -8.91
CA LEU A 123 6.47 15.56 -9.16
C LEU A 123 5.88 16.95 -8.86
N GLY A 124 5.06 17.05 -7.81
CA GLY A 124 4.42 18.30 -7.37
C GLY A 124 3.15 18.68 -8.15
N GLN A 125 2.66 17.83 -9.06
CA GLN A 125 1.40 18.06 -9.75
C GLN A 125 0.18 17.96 -8.83
N LYS A 126 -0.91 18.62 -9.22
CA LYS A 126 -2.18 18.60 -8.50
C LYS A 126 -2.73 17.17 -8.42
N MET A 127 -3.24 16.83 -7.25
CA MET A 127 -3.81 15.53 -6.95
C MET A 127 -5.10 15.70 -6.15
N THR A 128 -6.12 14.96 -6.54
CA THR A 128 -7.40 14.89 -5.82
C THR A 128 -7.38 13.69 -4.88
N VAL A 129 -7.54 13.94 -3.59
CA VAL A 129 -7.58 12.88 -2.57
C VAL A 129 -9.04 12.45 -2.35
N LEU A 130 -9.27 11.15 -2.41
CA LEU A 130 -10.58 10.51 -2.26
C LEU A 130 -10.54 9.58 -1.06
N LEU A 131 -11.50 9.77 -0.16
CA LEU A 131 -11.67 9.00 1.06
C LEU A 131 -12.97 8.19 0.98
N PRO A 132 -13.00 6.97 1.55
CA PRO A 132 -14.23 6.21 1.73
C PRO A 132 -15.14 6.83 2.79
#